data_AF-A0A151Z0M1-F1
#
_entry.id   AF-A0A151Z0M1-F1
#
_cell.length_a   1.000
_cell.length_b   1.000
_cell.length_c   1.000
_cell.angle_alpha   90.00
_cell.angle_beta   90.00
_cell.angle_gamma   90.00
#
_symmetry.space_group_name_H-M   'P 1'
#
loop_
_entity.id
_entity.type
_entity.pdbx_description
1 polymer ?
#
loop_
_entity_poly.entity_id
_entity_poly.type
_entity_poly.pdbx_seq_one_letter_code
_entity_poly.pdbx_strand_id
1 'polypeptide(L)'
;MAKWYKKVNMDAKAAYYLALSEKVLDKLAGYDWFSTVRKSMDMCWEWTENKKGDSYHMYLELADEDEGFYIIGLEYDDLEEGSQEDFVYWCLFFAVSYTVKQALLFEKKNMKPLGKYNPLMMNIWRKHLCKMSEK
;
A
#
# COMPACT_ATOMS: atom_id res chain seq x y z
N MET A 1 6.79 -15.71 -26.26
CA MET A 1 5.58 -14.85 -26.17
C MET A 1 5.69 -13.93 -24.97
N ALA A 2 5.47 -12.61 -25.14
CA ALA A 2 5.37 -11.70 -23.99
C ALA A 2 4.09 -12.02 -23.21
N LYS A 3 4.19 -12.26 -21.89
CA LYS A 3 3.05 -12.62 -21.05
C LYS A 3 2.03 -11.47 -21.01
N TRP A 4 0.76 -11.75 -21.29
CA TRP A 4 -0.30 -10.75 -21.50
C TRP A 4 -0.49 -9.79 -20.31
N TYR A 5 -0.34 -10.29 -19.07
CA TYR A 5 -0.49 -9.50 -17.84
C TYR A 5 0.50 -8.33 -17.74
N LYS A 6 1.61 -8.37 -18.50
CA LYS A 6 2.58 -7.27 -18.55
C LYS A 6 1.99 -6.03 -19.22
N LYS A 7 0.94 -6.17 -20.04
CA LYS A 7 0.27 -5.07 -20.77
C LYS A 7 -0.86 -4.41 -19.99
N VAL A 8 -1.28 -4.97 -18.86
CA VAL A 8 -2.30 -4.34 -18.00
C VAL A 8 -1.73 -3.03 -17.45
N ASN A 9 -2.48 -1.94 -17.60
CA ASN A 9 -2.08 -0.61 -17.14
C ASN A 9 -1.99 -0.58 -15.58
N MET A 10 -1.31 0.42 -15.04
CA MET A 10 -1.02 0.49 -13.60
C MET A 10 -2.30 0.58 -12.77
N ASP A 11 -3.29 1.34 -13.24
CA ASP A 11 -4.56 1.53 -12.55
C ASP A 11 -5.35 0.22 -12.44
N ALA A 12 -5.40 -0.55 -13.52
CA ALA A 12 -6.07 -1.85 -13.53
C ALA A 12 -5.36 -2.89 -12.64
N LYS A 13 -4.03 -2.78 -12.46
CA LYS A 13 -3.30 -3.64 -11.51
C LYS A 13 -3.60 -3.26 -10.06
N ALA A 14 -3.61 -1.96 -9.75
CA ALA A 14 -3.96 -1.47 -8.41
C ALA A 14 -5.40 -1.87 -8.05
N ALA A 15 -6.37 -1.58 -8.94
CA ALA A 15 -7.76 -1.97 -8.77
C ALA A 15 -7.93 -3.49 -8.61
N TYR A 16 -7.17 -4.30 -9.35
CA TYR A 16 -7.22 -5.76 -9.22
C TYR A 16 -6.75 -6.24 -7.84
N TYR A 17 -5.62 -5.73 -7.34
CA TYR A 17 -5.15 -6.10 -6.00
C TYR A 17 -6.12 -5.63 -4.92
N LEU A 18 -6.60 -4.38 -4.98
CA LEU A 18 -7.56 -3.85 -4.02
C LEU A 18 -8.87 -4.66 -4.04
N ALA A 19 -9.41 -4.99 -5.20
CA ALA A 19 -10.63 -5.79 -5.32
C ALA A 19 -10.48 -7.22 -4.78
N LEU A 20 -9.28 -7.83 -4.87
CA LEU A 20 -9.01 -9.11 -4.22
C LEU A 20 -8.89 -8.96 -2.71
N SER A 21 -8.23 -7.90 -2.24
CA SER A 21 -8.12 -7.58 -0.81
C SER A 21 -9.48 -7.35 -0.15
N GLU A 22 -10.42 -6.66 -0.81
CA GLU A 22 -11.79 -6.49 -0.32
C GLU A 22 -12.50 -7.81 -0.02
N LYS A 23 -12.22 -8.87 -0.78
CA LYS A 23 -12.85 -10.19 -0.60
C LYS A 23 -12.40 -10.95 0.63
N VAL A 24 -11.29 -10.54 1.23
CA VAL A 24 -10.68 -11.23 2.38
C VAL A 24 -10.53 -10.32 3.59
N LEU A 25 -10.88 -9.04 3.47
CA LEU A 25 -10.74 -8.02 4.51
C LEU A 25 -11.57 -8.34 5.75
N ASP A 26 -12.75 -8.93 5.57
CA ASP A 26 -13.67 -9.31 6.65
C ASP A 26 -13.06 -10.26 7.68
N LYS A 27 -12.05 -11.03 7.28
CA LYS A 27 -11.29 -11.92 8.17
C LYS A 27 -10.52 -11.16 9.26
N LEU A 28 -10.24 -9.87 9.04
CA LEU A 28 -9.55 -9.02 10.01
C LEU A 28 -10.53 -8.16 10.84
N ALA A 29 -11.85 -8.29 10.66
CA ALA A 29 -12.82 -7.39 11.29
C ALA A 29 -12.88 -7.48 12.81
N GLY A 30 -12.34 -8.54 13.41
CA GLY A 30 -12.31 -8.75 14.86
C GLY A 30 -11.16 -8.07 15.59
N TYR A 31 -10.21 -7.46 14.88
CA TYR A 31 -9.02 -6.84 15.46
C TYR A 31 -9.22 -5.34 15.72
N ASP A 32 -8.69 -4.84 16.82
CA ASP A 32 -8.84 -3.43 17.21
C ASP A 32 -8.23 -2.46 16.18
N TRP A 33 -7.15 -2.89 15.51
CA TRP A 33 -6.47 -2.16 14.45
C TRP A 33 -7.15 -2.27 13.06
N PHE A 34 -8.28 -2.98 12.94
CA PHE A 34 -8.99 -3.15 11.67
C PHE A 34 -9.34 -1.82 10.99
N SER A 35 -9.68 -0.81 11.80
CA SER A 35 -10.01 0.53 11.32
C SER A 35 -8.85 1.18 10.52
N THR A 36 -7.60 0.97 10.94
CA THR A 36 -6.39 1.43 10.23
C THR A 36 -6.26 0.76 8.87
N VAL A 37 -6.53 -0.54 8.79
CA VAL A 37 -6.48 -1.30 7.53
C VAL A 37 -7.56 -0.82 6.57
N ARG A 38 -8.80 -0.64 7.06
CA ARG A 38 -9.91 -0.10 6.26
C ARG A 38 -9.62 1.29 5.73
N LYS A 39 -9.15 2.21 6.59
CA LYS A 39 -8.75 3.58 6.22
C LYS A 39 -7.69 3.57 5.12
N SER A 40 -6.67 2.70 5.26
CA SER A 40 -5.60 2.55 4.27
C SER A 40 -6.11 2.05 2.92
N MET A 41 -7.04 1.09 2.93
CA MET A 41 -7.70 0.56 1.74
C MET A 41 -8.58 1.63 1.05
N ASP A 42 -9.35 2.40 1.82
CA ASP A 42 -10.21 3.46 1.30
C ASP A 42 -9.41 4.58 0.63
N MET A 43 -8.29 4.99 1.25
CA MET A 43 -7.35 5.93 0.67
C MET A 43 -6.77 5.42 -0.67
N CYS A 44 -6.47 4.12 -0.76
CA CYS A 44 -6.00 3.50 -1.99
C CYS A 44 -7.08 3.45 -3.09
N TRP A 45 -8.34 3.22 -2.72
CA TRP A 45 -9.47 3.31 -3.65
C TRP A 45 -9.70 4.72 -4.15
N GLU A 46 -9.70 5.72 -3.26
CA GLU A 46 -9.89 7.13 -3.63
C GLU A 46 -8.81 7.58 -4.62
N TRP A 47 -7.55 7.20 -4.37
CA TRP A 47 -6.47 7.46 -5.32
C TRP A 47 -6.67 6.69 -6.64
N THR A 48 -7.06 5.42 -6.59
CA THR A 48 -7.21 4.58 -7.80
C THR A 48 -8.26 5.15 -8.74
N GLU A 49 -9.42 5.56 -8.20
CA GLU A 49 -10.57 6.07 -8.97
C GLU A 49 -10.39 7.52 -9.40
N ASN A 50 -9.94 8.39 -8.49
CA ASN A 50 -9.99 9.84 -8.71
C ASN A 50 -8.61 10.48 -8.89
N LYS A 51 -7.52 9.71 -8.72
CA LYS A 51 -6.14 10.23 -8.64
C LYS A 51 -6.01 11.36 -7.61
N LYS A 52 -6.79 11.25 -6.55
CA LYS A 52 -6.90 12.23 -5.46
C LYS A 52 -6.02 11.77 -4.29
N GLY A 53 -5.46 12.73 -3.57
CA GLY A 53 -4.40 12.48 -2.60
C GLY A 53 -3.01 12.52 -3.24
N ASP A 54 -2.02 12.86 -2.42
CA ASP A 54 -0.61 12.92 -2.81
C ASP A 54 0.11 11.68 -2.24
N SER A 55 1.01 11.08 -3.02
CA SER A 55 1.72 9.85 -2.66
C SER A 55 2.55 9.97 -1.38
N TYR A 56 2.97 11.19 -1.02
CA TYR A 56 3.63 11.46 0.25
C TYR A 56 2.68 11.40 1.42
N HIS A 57 1.52 12.06 1.35
CA HIS A 57 0.51 11.92 2.38
C HIS A 57 0.09 10.46 2.56
N MET A 58 -0.16 9.74 1.47
CA MET A 58 -0.47 8.30 1.52
C MET A 58 0.64 7.48 2.18
N TYR A 59 1.91 7.84 1.94
CA TYR A 59 3.04 7.20 2.59
C TYR A 59 3.06 7.44 4.09
N LEU A 60 2.86 8.69 4.52
CA LEU A 60 2.87 9.07 5.92
C LEU A 60 1.80 8.32 6.71
N GLU A 61 0.58 8.21 6.16
CA GLU A 61 -0.50 7.45 6.79
C GLU A 61 -0.17 5.96 6.96
N LEU A 62 0.63 5.38 6.06
CA LEU A 62 1.05 3.97 6.17
C LEU A 62 2.22 3.73 7.10
N ALA A 63 3.15 4.69 7.12
CA ALA A 63 4.41 4.60 7.85
C ALA A 63 4.39 5.36 9.18
N ASP A 64 3.22 5.84 9.59
CA ASP A 64 3.02 6.43 10.91
C ASP A 64 3.47 5.43 11.98
N GLU A 65 4.30 5.92 12.90
CA GLU A 65 4.98 5.08 13.88
C GLU A 65 4.05 4.64 15.02
N ASP A 66 2.89 5.27 15.18
CA ASP A 66 1.93 4.97 16.24
C ASP A 66 0.66 4.28 15.70
N GLU A 67 0.16 4.73 14.54
CA GLU A 67 -1.15 4.32 13.99
C GLU A 67 -1.08 3.77 12.56
N GLY A 68 0.12 3.66 11.97
CA GLY A 68 0.30 3.30 10.58
C GLY A 68 0.05 1.81 10.30
N PHE A 69 -0.37 1.48 9.08
CA PHE A 69 -0.53 0.07 8.70
C PHE A 69 0.77 -0.74 8.91
N TYR A 70 1.94 -0.13 8.70
CA TYR A 70 3.22 -0.80 8.93
C TYR A 70 3.45 -1.23 10.40
N ILE A 71 2.95 -0.46 11.38
CA ILE A 71 3.20 -0.75 12.80
C ILE A 71 2.45 -1.99 13.27
N ILE A 72 1.31 -2.32 12.63
CA ILE A 72 0.48 -3.48 12.98
C ILE A 72 1.32 -4.76 12.96
N GLY A 73 2.04 -5.02 11.87
CA GLY A 73 2.88 -6.22 11.74
C GLY A 73 4.22 -6.17 12.49
N LEU A 74 4.50 -5.10 13.23
CA LEU A 74 5.70 -4.98 14.07
C LEU A 74 5.39 -5.06 15.56
N GLU A 75 4.30 -4.44 15.99
CA GLU A 75 3.99 -4.23 17.41
C GLU A 75 2.84 -5.09 17.91
N TYR A 76 1.97 -5.58 17.04
CA TYR A 76 0.87 -6.44 17.42
C TYR A 76 1.26 -7.91 17.20
N ASP A 77 1.26 -8.67 18.30
CA ASP A 77 1.54 -10.11 18.34
C ASP A 77 0.23 -10.93 18.40
N ASP A 78 -0.87 -10.35 17.90
CA ASP A 78 -2.21 -10.95 17.90
C ASP A 78 -2.50 -11.80 16.64
N LEU A 79 -1.57 -11.80 15.69
CA LEU A 79 -1.57 -12.65 14.50
C LEU A 79 -0.63 -13.84 14.72
N GLU A 80 -1.19 -15.06 14.74
CA GLU A 80 -0.39 -16.28 14.75
C GLU A 80 0.35 -16.43 13.41
N GLU A 81 1.69 -16.57 13.43
CA GLU A 81 2.50 -16.70 12.21
C GLU A 81 2.04 -17.88 11.34
N GLY A 82 1.76 -17.61 10.07
CA GLY A 82 1.26 -18.63 9.12
C GLY A 82 -0.24 -18.94 9.26
N SER A 83 -0.96 -18.26 10.16
CA SER A 83 -2.42 -18.27 10.18
C SER A 83 -3.02 -17.66 8.92
N GLN A 84 -4.31 -17.89 8.70
CA GLN A 84 -5.00 -17.29 7.57
C GLN A 84 -5.02 -15.75 7.69
N GLU A 85 -5.19 -15.24 8.89
CA GLU A 85 -5.24 -13.84 9.25
C GLU A 85 -3.89 -13.16 8.98
N ASP A 86 -2.78 -13.81 9.33
CA ASP A 86 -1.42 -13.37 8.98
C ASP A 86 -1.24 -13.25 7.45
N PHE A 87 -1.63 -14.28 6.69
CA PHE A 87 -1.57 -14.21 5.22
C PHE A 87 -2.45 -13.09 4.64
N VAL A 88 -3.64 -12.89 5.20
CA VAL A 88 -4.57 -11.84 4.78
C VAL A 88 -3.97 -10.48 5.07
N TYR A 89 -3.45 -10.26 6.27
CA TYR A 89 -2.75 -9.04 6.67
C TYR A 89 -1.66 -8.67 5.66
N TRP A 90 -0.74 -9.59 5.36
CA TRP A 90 0.34 -9.32 4.40
C TRP A 90 -0.18 -9.06 2.98
N CYS A 91 -1.21 -9.77 2.56
CA CYS A 91 -1.86 -9.54 1.26
C CYS A 91 -2.42 -8.11 1.14
N LEU A 92 -3.09 -7.61 2.18
CA LEU A 92 -3.61 -6.25 2.22
C LEU A 92 -2.49 -5.22 2.29
N PHE A 93 -1.50 -5.44 3.16
CA PHE A 93 -0.34 -4.57 3.29
C PHE A 93 0.41 -4.40 1.96
N PHE A 94 0.60 -5.48 1.20
CA PHE A 94 1.23 -5.42 -0.12
C PHE A 94 0.36 -4.73 -1.17
N ALA A 95 -0.96 -4.95 -1.17
CA ALA A 95 -1.87 -4.27 -2.10
C ALA A 95 -1.87 -2.75 -1.90
N VAL A 96 -1.92 -2.32 -0.63
CA VAL A 96 -1.85 -0.92 -0.23
C VAL A 96 -0.48 -0.31 -0.59
N SER A 97 0.61 -0.96 -0.20
CA SER A 97 1.98 -0.53 -0.52
C SER A 97 2.20 -0.42 -2.04
N TYR A 98 1.67 -1.36 -2.80
CA TYR A 98 1.73 -1.33 -4.27
C TYR A 98 1.02 -0.10 -4.83
N THR A 99 -0.16 0.23 -4.30
CA THR A 99 -0.97 1.35 -4.76
C THR A 99 -0.29 2.68 -4.46
N VAL A 100 0.26 2.88 -3.26
CA VAL A 100 1.03 4.09 -2.94
C VAL A 100 2.27 4.23 -3.83
N LYS A 101 2.93 3.11 -4.15
CA LYS A 101 4.01 3.13 -5.14
C LYS A 101 3.52 3.56 -6.52
N GLN A 102 2.34 3.14 -6.95
CA GLN A 102 1.76 3.60 -8.22
C GLN A 102 1.44 5.10 -8.20
N ALA A 103 0.96 5.63 -7.06
CA ALA A 103 0.75 7.06 -6.86
C ALA A 103 2.03 7.86 -7.10
N LEU A 104 3.13 7.45 -6.47
CA LEU A 104 4.43 8.09 -6.65
C LEU A 104 4.92 8.04 -8.11
N LEU A 105 4.73 6.91 -8.79
CA LEU A 105 5.12 6.76 -10.19
C LEU A 105 4.27 7.62 -11.12
N PHE A 106 2.97 7.73 -10.84
CA PHE A 106 2.05 8.59 -11.58
C PHE A 106 2.45 10.06 -11.45
N GLU A 107 2.73 10.53 -10.23
CA GLU A 107 3.19 11.89 -9.97
C GLU A 107 4.49 12.19 -10.72
N LYS A 108 5.50 11.30 -10.61
CA LYS A 108 6.76 11.45 -11.33
C LYS A 108 6.60 11.55 -12.84
N LYS A 109 5.67 10.78 -13.41
CA LYS A 109 5.38 10.80 -14.85
C LYS A 109 4.68 12.09 -15.29
N ASN A 110 3.85 12.66 -14.41
CA ASN A 110 3.03 13.83 -14.71
C ASN A 110 3.67 15.16 -14.27
N MET A 111 4.78 15.14 -13.54
CA MET A 111 5.53 16.33 -13.19
C MET A 111 6.24 16.96 -14.41
N LYS A 112 5.79 18.16 -14.80
CA LYS A 112 6.69 19.23 -15.29
C LYS A 112 7.57 19.67 -14.10
N PRO A 113 8.83 20.14 -14.32
CA PRO A 113 9.80 20.30 -13.24
C PRO A 113 9.33 21.35 -12.23
N LEU A 114 8.91 20.91 -11.04
CA LEU A 114 8.57 21.79 -9.92
C LEU A 114 9.11 21.22 -8.61
N GLY A 115 10.35 21.60 -8.30
CA GLY A 115 10.76 22.30 -7.06
C GLY A 115 10.46 21.75 -5.66
N LYS A 116 9.72 20.66 -5.46
CA LYS A 116 9.39 20.17 -4.10
C LYS A 116 9.32 18.65 -4.02
N TYR A 117 10.45 17.97 -4.17
CA TYR A 117 10.62 16.63 -3.59
C TYR A 117 11.79 16.67 -2.62
N ASN A 118 11.58 16.19 -1.39
CA ASN A 118 12.64 15.99 -0.41
C ASN A 118 13.42 14.71 -0.77
N PRO A 119 14.72 14.78 -1.11
CA PRO A 119 15.54 13.61 -1.46
C PRO A 119 15.59 12.53 -0.37
N LEU A 120 15.34 12.89 0.90
CA LEU A 120 15.23 11.95 2.02
C LEU A 120 14.07 10.96 1.81
N MET A 121 12.94 11.40 1.27
CA MET A 121 11.76 10.55 1.03
C MET A 121 12.08 9.42 0.06
N MET A 122 12.81 9.72 -1.03
CA MET A 122 13.25 8.72 -2.00
C MET A 122 14.19 7.67 -1.38
N ASN A 123 15.06 8.09 -0.45
CA ASN A 123 15.98 7.18 0.24
C ASN A 123 15.27 6.29 1.26
N ILE A 124 14.26 6.82 1.97
CA ILE A 124 13.44 6.06 2.91
C ILE A 124 12.57 5.04 2.15
N TRP A 125 11.90 5.48 1.07
CA TRP A 125 11.14 4.61 0.16
C TRP A 125 12.00 3.49 -0.43
N ARG A 126 13.20 3.81 -0.90
CA ARG A 126 14.12 2.83 -1.49
C ARG A 126 14.66 1.85 -0.45
N LYS A 127 14.92 2.30 0.78
CA LYS A 127 15.37 1.41 1.88
C LYS A 127 14.26 0.48 2.36
N HIS A 128 13.05 0.97 2.59
CA HIS A 128 11.97 0.17 3.16
C HIS A 128 11.34 -0.77 2.12
N LEU A 129 11.02 -0.29 0.92
CA LEU A 129 10.40 -1.16 -0.11
C LEU A 129 11.36 -2.14 -0.78
N CYS A 130 12.67 -1.82 -0.90
CA CYS A 130 13.62 -2.84 -1.38
C CYS A 130 13.77 -3.98 -0.37
N LYS A 131 13.82 -3.68 0.94
CA LYS A 131 13.84 -4.72 1.99
C LYS A 131 12.58 -5.60 1.98
N MET A 132 11.42 -5.03 1.65
CA MET A 132 10.15 -5.79 1.57
C MET A 132 9.99 -6.61 0.27
N SER A 133 10.84 -6.42 -0.74
CA SER A 133 10.82 -7.22 -1.98
C SER A 133 11.82 -8.38 -2.00
N GLU A 134 12.63 -8.53 -0.95
CA GLU A 134 13.73 -9.50 -0.84
C GLU A 134 13.46 -10.61 0.19
N LYS A 135 12.32 -10.58 0.89
CA LYS A 135 11.79 -11.69 1.70
C LYS A 135 10.63 -12.34 0.95
#